data_AF-A0A1B1CD07-F1
#
_entry.id   AF-A0A1B1CD07-F1
#
_cell.length_a   1.000
_cell.length_b   1.000
_cell.length_c   1.000
_cell.angle_alpha   90.00
_cell.angle_beta   90.00
_cell.angle_gamma   90.00
#
_symmetry.space_group_name_H-M   'P 1'
#
loop_
_entity.id
_entity.type
_entity.pdbx_description
1 polymer ?
#
loop_
_entity_poly.entity_id
_entity_poly.type
_entity_poly.pdbx_seq_one_letter_code
_entity_poly.pdbx_strand_id
1 'polypeptide(L)'
;MHYDDPFSTREQVGDFVFPAEIELQHDVIMNYLGLTQTLNVLKQTEYYFRNYPFRSKEVSKYDHLTNVCEMYFSRFYEMKERLKKHFKAVKVAVPGYQLDVGPFIKLFERSFDEELRARNGIHHHERFQDLALDRIFLTESIATAREGSGWRREHNADYRRVSKEWAERVRQRAAILDLFMEEVARVTLATCSFLKVP
;
A
#
# COMPACT_ATOMS: atom_id res chain seq x y z
N MET A 1 34.54 2.18 47.88
CA MET A 1 33.32 2.01 48.69
C MET A 1 32.27 1.40 47.77
N HIS A 2 32.06 0.09 47.87
CA HIS A 2 30.93 -0.57 47.22
C HIS A 2 29.75 -0.49 48.20
N TYR A 3 28.65 0.13 47.77
CA TYR A 3 27.38 0.05 48.45
C TYR A 3 26.71 -1.25 47.99
N ASP A 4 26.66 -2.25 48.86
CA ASP A 4 25.79 -3.40 48.67
C ASP A 4 24.37 -2.93 48.96
N ASP A 5 23.56 -2.81 47.90
CA ASP A 5 22.14 -2.48 47.99
C ASP A 5 21.38 -3.69 48.55
N PRO A 6 20.87 -3.64 49.81
CA PRO A 6 20.16 -4.75 50.43
C PRO A 6 18.79 -5.02 49.79
N PHE A 7 18.36 -4.19 48.82
CA PHE A 7 17.13 -4.36 48.06
C PHE A 7 17.37 -4.89 46.64
N SER A 8 18.62 -5.24 46.28
CA SER A 8 18.90 -5.90 44.99
C SER A 8 18.49 -7.39 44.99
N THR A 9 17.28 -7.71 45.43
CA THR A 9 16.56 -8.87 44.90
C THR A 9 16.02 -8.49 43.53
N ARG A 10 16.91 -8.43 42.54
CA ARG A 10 16.48 -8.47 41.13
C ARG A 10 15.97 -9.88 40.86
N GLU A 11 14.77 -10.18 41.34
CA GLU A 11 13.95 -11.18 40.68
C GLU A 11 13.91 -10.75 39.22
N GLN A 12 14.55 -11.53 38.34
CA GLN A 12 14.38 -11.36 36.92
C GLN A 12 12.90 -11.60 36.68
N VAL A 13 12.13 -10.51 36.56
CA VAL A 13 10.76 -10.56 36.07
C VAL A 13 10.85 -11.25 34.73
N GLY A 14 10.43 -12.52 34.69
CA GLY A 14 10.49 -13.31 33.48
C GLY A 14 9.72 -12.62 32.36
N ASP A 15 10.11 -12.86 31.12
CA ASP A 15 9.41 -12.30 29.98
C ASP A 15 7.93 -12.66 30.05
N PHE A 16 7.09 -11.64 29.96
CA PHE A 16 5.65 -11.85 29.89
C PHE A 16 5.32 -12.50 28.54
N VAL A 17 4.76 -13.71 28.59
CA VAL A 17 4.32 -14.46 27.40
C VAL A 17 2.80 -14.58 27.43
N PHE A 18 2.15 -14.19 26.34
CA PHE A 18 0.72 -14.36 26.22
C PHE A 18 0.37 -15.85 26.07
N PRO A 19 -0.82 -16.29 26.51
CA PRO A 19 -1.31 -17.62 26.14
C PRO A 19 -1.32 -17.79 24.62
N ALA A 20 -0.93 -18.97 24.12
CA ALA A 20 -0.83 -19.23 22.68
C ALA A 20 -2.12 -18.91 21.90
N GLU A 21 -3.28 -19.08 22.53
CA GLU A 21 -4.56 -18.70 21.95
C GLU A 21 -4.67 -17.19 21.68
N ILE A 22 -4.21 -16.35 22.62
CA ILE A 22 -4.22 -14.90 22.48
C ILE A 22 -3.24 -14.47 21.39
N GLU A 23 -2.09 -15.12 21.27
CA GLU A 23 -1.13 -14.84 20.19
C GLU A 23 -1.74 -15.13 18.81
N LEU A 24 -2.47 -16.24 18.65
CA LEU A 24 -3.17 -16.56 17.41
C LEU A 24 -4.26 -15.56 17.06
N GLN A 25 -5.06 -15.14 18.05
CA GLN A 25 -6.10 -14.13 17.86
C GLN A 25 -5.49 -12.77 17.47
N HIS A 26 -4.44 -12.35 18.18
CA HIS A 26 -3.68 -11.14 17.90
C HIS A 26 -3.12 -11.17 16.48
N ASP A 27 -2.53 -12.28 16.04
CA ASP A 27 -1.98 -12.41 14.70
C ASP A 27 -3.04 -12.22 13.61
N VAL A 28 -4.22 -12.83 13.76
CA VAL A 28 -5.33 -12.63 12.80
C VAL A 28 -5.74 -11.16 12.74
N ILE A 29 -5.90 -10.51 13.89
CA ILE A 29 -6.34 -9.11 13.98
C ILE A 29 -5.29 -8.18 13.37
N MET A 30 -4.01 -8.35 13.72
CA MET A 30 -2.94 -7.48 13.26
C MET A 30 -2.67 -7.64 11.76
N ASN A 31 -2.78 -8.85 11.21
CA ASN A 31 -2.70 -9.03 9.76
C ASN A 31 -3.87 -8.36 9.03
N TYR A 32 -5.09 -8.45 9.56
CA TYR A 32 -6.24 -7.72 9.01
C TYR A 32 -6.07 -6.20 9.07
N LEU A 33 -5.63 -5.65 10.21
CA LEU A 33 -5.34 -4.22 10.33
C LEU A 33 -4.25 -3.77 9.36
N GLY A 34 -3.26 -4.64 9.11
CA GLY A 34 -2.25 -4.42 8.08
C GLY A 34 -2.84 -4.30 6.67
N LEU A 35 -3.86 -5.08 6.32
CA LEU A 35 -4.56 -4.93 5.04
C LEU A 35 -5.25 -3.56 4.96
N THR A 36 -6.02 -3.19 5.99
CA THR A 36 -6.71 -1.90 6.10
C THR A 36 -5.75 -0.73 5.97
N GLN A 37 -4.59 -0.80 6.62
CA GLN A 37 -3.55 0.23 6.49
C GLN A 37 -3.06 0.35 5.04
N THR A 38 -2.86 -0.77 4.34
CA THR A 38 -2.38 -0.77 2.94
C THR A 38 -3.38 -0.09 2.02
N LEU A 39 -4.67 -0.40 2.19
CA LEU A 39 -5.76 0.27 1.47
C LEU A 39 -5.82 1.77 1.79
N ASN A 40 -5.65 2.17 3.05
CA ASN A 40 -5.63 3.58 3.43
C ASN A 40 -4.47 4.33 2.79
N VAL A 41 -3.27 3.73 2.76
CA VAL A 41 -2.13 4.33 2.07
C VAL A 41 -2.39 4.42 0.55
N LEU A 42 -3.02 3.41 -0.06
CA LEU A 42 -3.44 3.51 -1.46
C LEU A 42 -4.38 4.70 -1.67
N LYS A 43 -5.40 4.89 -0.83
CA LYS A 43 -6.30 6.05 -0.91
C LYS A 43 -5.54 7.37 -0.74
N GLN A 44 -4.55 7.43 0.15
CA GLN A 44 -3.69 8.61 0.33
C GLN A 44 -2.83 8.93 -0.90
N THR A 45 -2.52 7.96 -1.77
CA THR A 45 -1.81 8.25 -3.03
C THR A 45 -2.58 9.21 -3.94
N GLU A 46 -3.91 9.27 -3.84
CA GLU A 46 -4.73 10.29 -4.53
C GLU A 46 -4.30 11.71 -4.13
N TYR A 47 -4.04 11.92 -2.84
CA TYR A 47 -3.57 13.21 -2.34
C TYR A 47 -2.19 13.56 -2.92
N TYR A 48 -1.27 12.59 -2.96
CA TYR A 48 0.07 12.81 -3.51
C TYR A 48 0.02 13.13 -5.01
N PHE A 49 -0.83 12.47 -5.80
CA PHE A 49 -0.98 12.83 -7.23
C PHE A 49 -1.44 14.28 -7.43
N ARG A 50 -2.32 14.78 -6.56
CA ARG A 50 -2.92 16.11 -6.66
C ARG A 50 -2.01 17.23 -6.15
N ASN A 51 -1.18 16.95 -5.15
CA ASN A 51 -0.44 17.97 -4.43
C ASN A 51 1.04 17.85 -4.75
N TYR A 52 1.53 18.77 -5.57
CA TYR A 52 2.96 18.96 -5.80
C TYR A 52 3.55 19.80 -4.66
N PRO A 53 4.32 19.24 -3.72
CA PRO A 53 4.73 19.97 -2.51
C PRO A 53 6.03 20.76 -2.71
N PHE A 54 6.76 20.53 -3.81
CA PHE A 54 8.11 21.04 -3.99
C PHE A 54 8.10 22.49 -4.47
N ARG A 55 8.64 23.39 -3.64
CA ARG A 55 8.90 24.78 -4.01
C ARG A 55 10.28 24.94 -4.66
N SER A 56 11.24 24.09 -4.31
CA SER A 56 12.55 23.99 -4.98
C SER A 56 12.40 23.21 -6.29
N LYS A 57 13.33 23.45 -7.23
CA LYS A 57 13.41 22.70 -8.50
C LYS A 57 14.20 21.39 -8.36
N GLU A 58 14.41 20.90 -7.15
CA GLU A 58 15.23 19.70 -6.89
C GLU A 58 14.50 18.43 -7.28
N VAL A 59 13.18 18.41 -7.14
CA VAL A 59 12.31 17.37 -7.67
C VAL A 59 11.57 17.98 -8.84
N SER A 60 11.60 17.33 -10.00
CA SER A 60 10.82 17.75 -11.16
C SER A 60 9.38 17.26 -11.06
N LYS A 61 8.49 17.84 -11.86
CA LYS A 61 7.09 17.37 -11.94
C LYS A 61 6.98 15.98 -12.54
N TYR A 62 7.89 15.65 -13.46
CA TYR A 62 8.05 14.31 -14.00
C TYR A 62 8.46 13.30 -12.92
N ASP A 63 9.49 13.62 -12.14
CA ASP A 63 9.98 12.73 -11.07
C ASP A 63 8.93 12.54 -9.99
N HIS A 64 8.24 13.62 -9.60
CA HIS A 64 7.13 13.53 -8.67
C HIS A 64 6.08 12.50 -9.13
N LEU A 65 5.56 12.63 -10.35
CA LEU A 65 4.52 11.71 -10.82
C LEU A 65 5.03 10.29 -11.00
N THR A 66 6.25 10.12 -11.50
CA THR A 66 6.90 8.81 -11.63
C THR A 66 6.96 8.12 -10.27
N ASN A 67 7.46 8.81 -9.24
CA ASN A 67 7.59 8.26 -7.90
C ASN A 67 6.23 7.91 -7.29
N VAL A 68 5.21 8.76 -7.48
CA VAL A 68 3.86 8.48 -6.97
C VAL A 68 3.21 7.31 -7.71
N CYS A 69 3.45 7.13 -9.02
CA CYS A 69 3.04 5.94 -9.77
C CYS A 69 3.69 4.66 -9.23
N GLU A 70 5.00 4.69 -8.96
CA GLU A 70 5.71 3.54 -8.39
C GLU A 70 5.20 3.18 -6.98
N MET A 71 4.91 4.20 -6.15
CA MET A 71 4.25 4.01 -4.86
C MET A 71 2.88 3.36 -5.02
N TYR A 72 2.07 3.85 -5.97
CA TYR A 72 0.74 3.33 -6.29
C TYR A 72 0.78 1.84 -6.66
N PHE A 73 1.63 1.44 -7.61
CA PHE A 73 1.75 0.04 -8.03
C PHE A 73 2.23 -0.88 -6.90
N SER A 74 3.14 -0.38 -6.06
CA SER A 74 3.66 -1.13 -4.91
C SER A 74 2.58 -1.51 -3.91
N ARG A 75 1.50 -0.71 -3.79
CA ARG A 75 0.39 -1.01 -2.85
C ARG A 75 -0.36 -2.29 -3.23
N PHE A 76 -0.54 -2.57 -4.52
CA PHE A 76 -1.27 -3.78 -4.96
C PHE A 76 -0.47 -5.05 -4.71
N TYR A 77 0.85 -5.00 -4.94
CA TYR A 77 1.74 -6.10 -4.59
C TYR A 77 1.76 -6.34 -3.08
N GLU A 78 1.89 -5.28 -2.28
CA GLU A 78 1.88 -5.39 -0.82
C GLU A 78 0.56 -5.94 -0.30
N MET A 79 -0.56 -5.47 -0.83
CA MET A 79 -1.89 -5.98 -0.49
C MET A 79 -2.00 -7.48 -0.79
N LYS A 80 -1.52 -7.94 -1.94
CA LYS A 80 -1.52 -9.36 -2.30
C LYS A 80 -0.77 -10.22 -1.28
N GLU A 81 0.45 -9.81 -0.91
CA GLU A 81 1.28 -10.57 0.02
C GLU A 81 0.70 -10.54 1.44
N ARG A 82 0.13 -9.40 1.87
CA ARG A 82 -0.60 -9.30 3.14
C ARG A 82 -1.86 -10.15 3.16
N LEU A 83 -2.59 -10.28 2.05
CA LEU A 83 -3.79 -11.13 1.96
C LEU A 83 -3.42 -12.60 2.21
N LYS A 84 -2.36 -13.07 1.55
CA LYS A 84 -1.84 -14.43 1.77
C LYS A 84 -1.45 -14.65 3.24
N LYS A 85 -0.76 -13.68 3.85
CA LYS A 85 -0.35 -13.75 5.24
C LYS A 85 -1.55 -13.79 6.20
N HIS A 86 -2.55 -12.95 5.96
CA HIS A 86 -3.79 -12.91 6.73
C HIS A 86 -4.54 -14.25 6.67
N PHE A 87 -4.79 -14.78 5.47
CA PHE A 87 -5.48 -16.06 5.34
C PHE A 87 -4.68 -17.23 5.91
N LYS A 88 -3.35 -17.18 5.87
CA LYS A 88 -2.50 -18.14 6.57
C LYS A 88 -2.72 -18.05 8.09
N ALA A 89 -2.77 -16.86 8.67
CA ALA A 89 -3.06 -16.67 10.09
C ALA A 89 -4.45 -17.22 10.46
N VAL A 90 -5.48 -16.92 9.66
CA VAL A 90 -6.84 -17.46 9.87
C VAL A 90 -6.85 -18.99 9.83
N LYS A 91 -6.15 -19.61 8.87
CA LYS A 91 -6.05 -21.07 8.77
C LYS A 91 -5.37 -21.71 9.98
N VAL A 92 -4.36 -21.04 10.55
CA VAL A 92 -3.68 -21.53 11.77
C VAL A 92 -4.60 -21.38 12.99
N ALA A 93 -5.33 -20.27 13.10
CA ALA A 93 -6.26 -20.03 14.22
C ALA A 93 -7.49 -20.96 14.18
N VAL A 94 -7.93 -21.36 12.98
CA VAL A 94 -9.13 -22.21 12.80
C VAL A 94 -8.85 -23.34 11.79
N PRO A 95 -8.07 -24.37 12.16
CA PRO A 95 -7.60 -25.41 11.23
C PRO A 95 -8.74 -26.30 10.68
N GLY A 96 -9.88 -26.35 11.37
CA GLY A 96 -11.08 -27.09 10.93
C GLY A 96 -11.85 -26.42 9.79
N TYR A 97 -11.56 -25.15 9.47
CA TYR A 97 -12.24 -24.43 8.40
C TYR A 97 -11.45 -24.54 7.08
N GLN A 98 -12.02 -25.18 6.08
CA GLN A 98 -11.41 -25.24 4.74
C GLN A 98 -11.69 -23.93 3.98
N LEU A 99 -10.82 -22.95 4.15
CA LEU A 99 -10.82 -21.75 3.32
C LEU A 99 -10.11 -22.04 2.00
N ASP A 100 -10.83 -21.97 0.88
CA ASP A 100 -10.23 -22.01 -0.45
C ASP A 100 -9.71 -20.62 -0.85
N VAL A 101 -8.51 -20.31 -0.38
CA VAL A 101 -7.83 -19.00 -0.57
C VAL A 101 -7.32 -18.83 -2.00
N GLY A 102 -7.00 -19.93 -2.69
CA GLY A 102 -6.35 -19.91 -4.00
C GLY A 102 -7.16 -19.16 -5.07
N PRO A 103 -8.44 -19.49 -5.28
CA PRO A 103 -9.31 -18.78 -6.23
C PRO A 103 -9.49 -17.30 -5.88
N PHE A 104 -9.57 -16.94 -4.60
CA PHE A 104 -9.70 -15.55 -4.17
C PHE A 104 -8.45 -14.73 -4.51
N ILE A 105 -7.26 -15.26 -4.23
CA ILE A 105 -5.99 -14.61 -4.61
C ILE A 105 -5.86 -14.52 -6.14
N LYS A 106 -6.26 -15.56 -6.88
CA LYS A 106 -6.28 -15.50 -8.36
C LYS A 106 -7.28 -14.49 -8.90
N LEU A 107 -8.41 -14.29 -8.23
CA LEU A 107 -9.36 -13.23 -8.58
C LEU A 107 -8.73 -11.86 -8.36
N PHE A 108 -8.08 -11.65 -7.21
CA PHE A 108 -7.33 -10.43 -6.93
C PHE A 108 -6.26 -10.16 -8.00
N GLU A 109 -5.43 -11.15 -8.32
CA GLU A 109 -4.37 -11.03 -9.32
C GLU A 109 -4.93 -10.66 -10.69
N ARG A 110 -6.06 -11.26 -11.11
CA ARG A 110 -6.73 -10.90 -12.35
C ARG A 110 -7.32 -9.48 -12.31
N SER A 111 -7.93 -9.09 -11.19
CA SER A 111 -8.52 -7.76 -11.03
C SER A 111 -7.49 -6.64 -11.10
N PHE A 112 -6.24 -6.90 -10.65
CA PHE A 112 -5.14 -5.93 -10.57
C PHE A 112 -3.91 -6.33 -11.40
N ASP A 113 -4.12 -7.07 -12.48
CA ASP A 113 -3.05 -7.64 -13.29
C ASP A 113 -2.16 -6.56 -13.91
N GLU A 114 -2.76 -5.47 -14.39
CA GLU A 114 -2.02 -4.33 -14.96
C GLU A 114 -1.08 -3.69 -13.93
N GLU A 115 -1.55 -3.44 -12.70
CA GLU A 115 -0.75 -2.84 -11.64
C GLU A 115 0.35 -3.78 -11.16
N LEU A 116 0.06 -5.08 -11.06
CA LEU A 116 1.03 -6.08 -10.66
C LEU A 116 2.11 -6.26 -11.74
N ARG A 117 1.74 -6.26 -13.02
CA ARG A 117 2.69 -6.29 -14.15
C ARG A 117 3.56 -5.03 -14.17
N ALA A 118 2.95 -3.86 -14.02
CA ALA A 118 3.70 -2.60 -13.95
C ALA A 118 4.69 -2.60 -12.78
N ARG A 119 4.25 -2.99 -11.58
CA ARG A 119 5.13 -3.14 -10.39
C ARG A 119 6.31 -4.06 -10.67
N ASN A 120 6.05 -5.22 -11.28
CA ASN A 120 7.11 -6.20 -11.56
C ASN A 120 8.06 -5.70 -12.65
N GLY A 121 7.56 -4.99 -13.66
CA GLY A 121 8.39 -4.30 -14.64
C GLY A 121 9.36 -3.33 -13.96
N ILE A 122 8.82 -2.46 -13.09
CA ILE A 122 9.59 -1.45 -12.35
C ILE A 122 10.68 -2.09 -11.47
N HIS A 123 10.31 -3.14 -10.74
CA HIS A 123 11.22 -3.78 -9.81
C HIS A 123 12.37 -4.57 -10.48
N HIS A 124 12.19 -5.01 -11.73
CA HIS A 124 13.15 -5.92 -12.38
C HIS A 124 13.90 -5.32 -13.56
N HIS A 125 13.41 -4.24 -14.19
CA HIS A 125 13.95 -3.78 -15.46
C HIS A 125 14.35 -2.30 -15.41
N GLU A 126 13.40 -1.37 -15.24
CA GLU A 126 13.64 0.07 -15.38
C GLU A 126 12.62 0.91 -14.57
N ARG A 127 12.83 2.24 -14.45
CA ARG A 127 11.82 3.16 -13.86
C ARG A 127 10.50 3.10 -14.63
N PHE A 128 9.40 3.46 -13.96
CA PHE A 128 8.10 3.52 -14.62
C PHE A 128 8.11 4.49 -15.81
N GLN A 129 7.66 4.02 -16.98
CA GLN A 129 7.54 4.81 -18.20
C GLN A 129 6.09 4.86 -18.65
N ASP A 130 5.66 6.06 -19.05
CA ASP A 130 4.33 6.33 -19.57
C ASP A 130 4.40 7.52 -20.52
N LEU A 131 3.77 7.41 -21.69
CA LEU A 131 3.84 8.44 -22.74
C LEU A 131 3.38 9.82 -22.25
N ALA A 132 2.43 9.88 -21.32
CA ALA A 132 1.96 11.14 -20.76
C ALA A 132 2.98 11.75 -19.78
N LEU A 133 3.74 10.91 -19.07
CA LEU A 133 4.89 11.36 -18.26
C LEU A 133 6.05 11.84 -19.14
N ASP A 134 6.34 11.13 -20.23
CA ASP A 134 7.37 11.55 -21.19
C ASP A 134 7.06 12.92 -21.79
N ARG A 135 5.78 13.19 -22.09
CA ARG A 135 5.33 14.52 -22.54
C ARG A 135 5.59 15.60 -21.48
N ILE A 136 5.39 15.30 -20.19
CA ILE A 136 5.68 16.25 -19.10
C ILE A 136 7.17 16.55 -19.05
N PHE A 137 8.02 15.53 -19.16
CA PHE A 137 9.47 15.69 -19.20
C PHE A 137 9.94 16.54 -20.40
N LEU A 138 9.42 16.26 -21.60
CA LEU A 138 9.78 16.99 -22.81
C LEU A 138 9.33 18.45 -22.76
N THR A 139 8.09 18.70 -22.32
CA THR A 139 7.56 20.07 -22.18
C THR A 139 8.32 20.87 -21.12
N GLU A 140 8.78 20.24 -20.04
CA GLU A 140 9.65 20.87 -19.03
C GLU A 140 11.01 21.29 -19.62
N SER A 141 11.62 20.39 -20.40
CA SER A 141 12.90 20.62 -21.05
C SER A 141 12.83 21.81 -22.02
N ILE A 142 11.78 21.87 -22.85
CA ILE A 142 11.57 22.98 -23.78
C ILE A 142 11.27 24.28 -23.03
N ALA A 143 10.44 24.23 -21.98
CA ALA A 143 10.10 25.40 -21.16
C ALA A 143 11.28 25.98 -20.37
N THR A 144 12.32 25.16 -20.15
CA THR A 144 13.58 25.57 -19.53
C THR A 144 14.54 26.16 -20.56
N ALA A 145 14.60 25.59 -21.77
CA ALA A 145 15.50 26.02 -22.84
C ALA A 145 15.03 27.27 -23.60
N ARG A 146 13.71 27.54 -23.65
CA ARG A 146 13.13 28.69 -24.35
C ARG A 146 12.47 29.63 -23.36
N GLU A 147 12.80 30.92 -23.42
CA GLU A 147 12.21 31.97 -22.55
C GLU A 147 10.75 32.34 -22.89
N GLY A 148 10.00 31.43 -23.53
CA GLY A 148 8.60 31.63 -23.91
C GLY A 148 7.62 31.18 -22.81
N SER A 149 6.71 32.08 -22.40
CA SER A 149 5.70 31.79 -21.37
C SER A 149 4.68 30.70 -21.76
N GLY A 150 4.52 30.43 -23.06
CA GLY A 150 3.60 29.41 -23.59
C GLY A 150 3.95 27.99 -23.15
N TRP A 151 5.21 27.60 -23.27
CA TRP A 151 5.67 26.24 -22.91
C TRP A 151 5.52 25.93 -21.42
N ARG A 152 5.76 26.93 -20.55
CA ARG A 152 5.52 26.78 -19.10
C ARG A 152 4.03 26.58 -18.79
N ARG A 153 3.14 27.26 -19.51
CA ARG A 153 1.69 27.08 -19.35
C ARG A 153 1.25 25.69 -19.81
N GLU A 154 1.74 25.24 -20.95
CA GLU A 154 1.45 23.91 -21.49
C GLU A 154 1.94 22.81 -20.55
N HIS A 155 3.21 22.84 -20.15
CA HIS A 155 3.78 21.90 -19.18
C HIS A 155 2.94 21.81 -17.89
N ASN A 156 2.54 22.95 -17.33
CA ASN A 156 1.70 22.99 -16.13
C ASN A 156 0.28 22.45 -16.37
N ALA A 157 -0.26 22.64 -17.57
CA ALA A 157 -1.57 22.10 -17.95
C ALA A 157 -1.51 20.57 -18.10
N ASP A 158 -0.49 20.06 -18.79
CA ASP A 158 -0.27 18.62 -18.95
C ASP A 158 -0.04 17.93 -17.60
N TYR A 159 0.81 18.50 -16.75
CA TYR A 159 1.00 17.99 -15.39
C TYR A 159 -0.32 17.86 -14.63
N ARG A 160 -1.14 18.93 -14.59
CA ARG A 160 -2.42 18.90 -13.87
C ARG A 160 -3.40 17.89 -14.44
N ARG A 161 -3.42 17.75 -15.77
CA ARG A 161 -4.26 16.77 -16.46
C ARG A 161 -3.87 15.35 -16.06
N VAL A 162 -2.59 15.00 -16.19
CA VAL A 162 -2.06 13.67 -15.86
C VAL A 162 -2.23 13.37 -14.36
N SER A 163 -1.90 14.32 -13.48
CA SER A 163 -2.18 14.22 -12.03
C SER A 163 -3.64 13.88 -11.74
N LYS A 164 -4.59 14.52 -12.44
CA LYS A 164 -6.02 14.29 -12.24
C LYS A 164 -6.45 12.91 -12.74
N GLU A 165 -5.96 12.49 -13.91
CA GLU A 165 -6.22 11.17 -14.48
C GLU A 165 -5.73 10.06 -13.54
N TRP A 166 -4.52 10.18 -13.00
CA TRP A 166 -3.98 9.23 -12.03
C TRP A 166 -4.72 9.25 -10.70
N ALA A 167 -5.04 10.44 -10.15
CA ALA A 167 -5.85 10.55 -8.95
C ALA A 167 -7.23 9.88 -9.11
N GLU A 168 -7.83 9.98 -10.29
CA GLU A 168 -9.08 9.28 -10.62
C GLU A 168 -8.90 7.76 -10.64
N ARG A 169 -7.83 7.28 -11.29
CA ARG A 169 -7.48 5.86 -11.33
C ARG A 169 -7.26 5.31 -9.91
N VAL A 170 -6.58 6.04 -9.02
CA VAL A 170 -6.44 5.65 -7.61
C VAL A 170 -7.81 5.43 -6.98
N ARG A 171 -8.72 6.40 -7.13
CA ARG A 171 -10.05 6.32 -6.51
C ARG A 171 -10.85 5.11 -7.01
N GLN A 172 -10.86 4.89 -8.32
CA GLN A 172 -11.56 3.76 -8.94
C GLN A 172 -11.00 2.41 -8.45
N ARG A 173 -9.67 2.28 -8.40
CA ARG A 173 -9.03 1.01 -8.02
C ARG A 173 -9.08 0.77 -6.51
N ALA A 174 -9.04 1.83 -5.70
CA ALA A 174 -9.29 1.74 -4.27
C ALA A 174 -10.72 1.29 -3.96
N ALA A 175 -11.73 1.75 -4.72
CA ALA A 175 -13.11 1.31 -4.55
C ALA A 175 -13.29 -0.19 -4.87
N ILE A 176 -12.61 -0.71 -5.89
CA ILE A 176 -12.60 -2.16 -6.15
C ILE A 176 -11.92 -2.89 -4.98
N LEU A 177 -10.84 -2.33 -4.44
CA LEU A 177 -10.12 -2.93 -3.32
C LEU A 177 -10.92 -2.92 -2.01
N ASP A 178 -11.78 -1.92 -1.80
CA ASP A 178 -12.75 -1.91 -0.70
C ASP A 178 -13.67 -3.15 -0.75
N LEU A 179 -14.16 -3.54 -1.95
CA LEU A 179 -14.98 -4.74 -2.10
C LEU A 179 -14.22 -6.02 -1.71
N PHE A 180 -12.93 -6.11 -2.05
CA PHE A 180 -12.10 -7.23 -1.57
C PHE A 180 -11.95 -7.22 -0.05
N MET A 181 -11.78 -6.04 0.55
CA MET A 181 -11.65 -5.90 2.01
C MET A 181 -12.94 -6.27 2.75
N GLU A 182 -14.10 -5.91 2.21
CA GLU A 182 -15.40 -6.33 2.73
C GLU A 182 -15.52 -7.85 2.77
N GLU A 183 -15.10 -8.53 1.70
CA GLU A 183 -15.14 -9.99 1.66
C GLU A 183 -14.13 -10.67 2.57
N VAL A 184 -12.93 -10.09 2.72
CA VAL A 184 -11.97 -10.55 3.73
C VAL A 184 -12.57 -10.40 5.12
N ALA A 185 -13.21 -9.28 5.43
CA ALA A 185 -13.85 -9.04 6.72
C ALA A 185 -14.97 -10.06 6.98
N ARG A 186 -15.88 -10.24 6.00
CA ARG A 186 -16.98 -11.20 6.07
C ARG A 186 -16.49 -12.62 6.34
N VAL A 187 -15.51 -13.09 5.57
CA VAL A 187 -14.94 -14.44 5.73
C VAL A 187 -14.25 -14.58 7.09
N THR A 188 -13.50 -13.57 7.51
CA THR A 188 -12.79 -13.59 8.79
C THR A 188 -13.77 -13.67 9.97
N LEU A 189 -14.85 -12.87 9.96
CA LEU A 189 -15.89 -12.89 11.00
C LEU A 189 -16.69 -14.19 10.99
N ALA A 190 -16.96 -14.77 9.82
CA ALA A 190 -17.66 -16.04 9.71
C ALA A 190 -16.83 -17.22 10.28
N THR A 191 -15.51 -17.16 10.08
CA THR A 191 -14.58 -18.24 10.43
C THR A 191 -14.09 -18.16 11.87
N CYS A 192 -13.74 -16.96 12.35
CA CYS A 192 -13.13 -16.74 13.65
C CYS A 192 -14.21 -16.47 14.72
N SER A 193 -14.58 -17.50 15.49
CA SER A 193 -15.60 -17.39 16.55
C SER A 193 -15.27 -16.35 17.62
N PHE A 194 -13.98 -16.16 17.95
CA PHE A 194 -13.51 -15.18 18.93
C PHE A 194 -13.75 -13.72 18.53
N LEU A 195 -14.15 -13.45 17.28
CA LEU A 195 -14.52 -12.11 16.80
C LEU A 195 -16.03 -11.83 16.87
N LYS A 196 -16.84 -12.82 17.24
CA LYS A 196 -18.29 -12.65 17.36
C LYS A 196 -18.60 -11.94 18.68
N VAL A 197 -19.42 -10.90 18.62
CA VAL A 197 -19.96 -10.25 19.83
C VAL A 197 -20.84 -11.28 20.55
N PRO A 198 -20.72 -11.44 21.89
CA PRO A 198 -21.57 -12.32 22.68
C PRO A 198 -23.07 -12.03 22.53
#